data_AF-A0A6A7A9J0-F1
#
_entry.id   AF-A0A6A7A9J0-F1
#
_cell.length_a   1.000
_cell.length_b   1.000
_cell.length_c   1.000
_cell.angle_alpha   90.00
_cell.angle_beta   90.00
_cell.angle_gamma   90.00
#
_symmetry.space_group_name_H-M   'P 1'
#
loop_
_entity.id
_entity.type
_entity.pdbx_description
1 polymer ?
#
loop_
_entity_poly.entity_id
_entity_poly.type
_entity_poly.pdbx_seq_one_letter_code
_entity_poly.pdbx_strand_id
1 'polypeptide(L)'
;MSPPIPSRQSSELLRDSDIGDMTDKKHERTTSPSSSPRLKLQIKKRKNIDDFAALLETYKNLQSENINLKAQADKTASSNDALTNTKTKLSHAEQRNTQLEKDKQTLIKEAHILKTDIERLQYENTDRFMDINALEKKLNAVKAEYNHMKAEKYALENKNEIRPPAKQTSQPTTMFSQTNAASKVKALEDENKTLKARVESLETEVQKASEKHEAYTTRVKAFADEL
;
A
#
# COMPACT_ATOMS: atom_id res chain seq x y z
N MET A 1 -33.05 -6.86 -8.96
CA MET A 1 -33.96 -5.79 -9.44
C MET A 1 -33.63 -5.54 -10.90
N SER A 2 -34.57 -5.85 -11.80
CA SER A 2 -34.58 -5.38 -13.21
C SER A 2 -35.60 -4.23 -13.31
N PRO A 3 -35.58 -3.34 -14.33
CA PRO A 3 -36.03 -3.73 -15.67
C PRO A 3 -35.18 -3.18 -16.85
N PRO A 4 -35.41 -3.72 -18.06
CA PRO A 4 -34.72 -3.38 -19.31
C PRO A 4 -35.43 -2.24 -20.09
N ILE A 5 -34.76 -1.63 -21.06
CA ILE A 5 -35.31 -0.57 -21.94
C ILE A 5 -34.96 -0.86 -23.42
N PRO A 6 -35.83 -0.53 -24.40
CA PRO A 6 -36.30 -1.48 -25.41
C PRO A 6 -35.74 -1.28 -26.82
N SER A 7 -35.77 -2.37 -27.60
CA SER A 7 -35.66 -2.36 -29.06
C SER A 7 -37.00 -1.98 -29.70
N ARG A 8 -37.00 -0.91 -30.51
CA ARG A 8 -38.15 -0.54 -31.36
C ARG A 8 -38.14 -1.34 -32.66
N GLN A 9 -39.27 -1.99 -32.92
CA GLN A 9 -39.73 -2.48 -34.21
C GLN A 9 -40.22 -1.32 -35.09
N SER A 10 -40.16 -1.50 -36.42
CA SER A 10 -41.20 -1.16 -37.42
C SER A 10 -40.61 -1.50 -38.81
N SER A 11 -41.01 -2.55 -39.54
CA SER A 11 -42.28 -2.84 -40.24
C SER A 11 -42.48 -2.06 -41.54
N GLU A 12 -42.31 -2.72 -42.69
CA GLU A 12 -42.99 -2.46 -43.97
C GLU A 12 -42.78 -3.70 -44.87
N LEU A 13 -43.73 -4.66 -44.96
CA LEU A 13 -44.93 -4.68 -45.82
C LEU A 13 -44.64 -4.47 -47.32
N LEU A 14 -44.10 -5.51 -47.98
CA LEU A 14 -44.33 -5.70 -49.41
C LEU A 14 -45.72 -6.31 -49.61
N ARG A 15 -46.59 -5.55 -50.27
CA ARG A 15 -47.85 -6.02 -50.86
C ARG A 15 -47.57 -6.37 -52.32
N ASP A 16 -47.58 -7.66 -52.65
CA ASP A 16 -47.80 -8.10 -54.03
C ASP A 16 -49.26 -8.56 -54.12
N SER A 17 -50.06 -7.76 -54.84
CA SER A 17 -51.43 -8.10 -55.20
C SER A 17 -51.48 -8.22 -56.71
N ASP A 18 -51.27 -9.45 -57.18
CA ASP A 18 -51.60 -9.87 -58.54
C ASP A 18 -53.12 -9.77 -58.74
N ILE A 19 -53.56 -8.78 -59.50
CA ILE A 19 -54.87 -8.75 -60.13
C ILE A 19 -54.61 -8.62 -61.64
N GLY A 20 -54.55 -9.77 -62.30
CA GLY A 20 -54.72 -9.85 -63.75
C GLY A 20 -56.18 -10.12 -64.05
N ASP A 21 -56.87 -9.11 -64.56
CA ASP A 21 -58.10 -9.31 -65.34
C ASP A 21 -57.98 -8.56 -66.68
N MET A 22 -58.62 -9.17 -67.66
CA MET A 22 -58.52 -9.00 -69.09
C MET A 22 -58.89 -7.60 -69.58
N THR A 23 -58.34 -7.19 -70.73
CA THR A 23 -59.15 -6.88 -71.93
C THR A 23 -58.31 -6.43 -73.13
N ASP A 24 -58.78 -6.88 -74.29
CA ASP A 24 -58.84 -6.18 -75.57
C ASP A 24 -57.59 -5.96 -76.45
N LYS A 25 -57.51 -6.88 -77.42
CA LYS A 25 -57.26 -6.63 -78.84
C LYS A 25 -57.64 -5.19 -79.27
N LYS A 26 -56.71 -4.49 -79.93
CA LYS A 26 -56.97 -3.82 -81.22
C LYS A 26 -55.70 -3.27 -81.91
N HIS A 27 -55.53 -3.76 -83.13
CA HIS A 27 -54.97 -3.11 -84.31
C HIS A 27 -53.49 -2.73 -84.35
N GLU A 28 -52.73 -3.63 -84.98
CA GLU A 28 -51.64 -3.27 -85.89
C GLU A 28 -52.14 -2.24 -86.91
N ARG A 29 -51.65 -0.99 -86.79
CA ARG A 29 -51.56 -0.07 -87.92
C ARG A 29 -50.11 -0.03 -88.37
N THR A 30 -49.90 -0.64 -89.52
CA THR A 30 -48.70 -0.56 -90.32
C THR A 30 -48.50 0.89 -90.84
N THR A 31 -47.28 1.38 -90.60
CA THR A 31 -46.48 2.29 -91.44
C THR A 31 -47.15 3.38 -92.29
N SER A 32 -46.78 4.64 -91.99
CA SER A 32 -46.61 5.69 -93.02
C SER A 32 -45.48 6.66 -92.59
N PRO A 33 -44.29 6.63 -93.21
CA PRO A 33 -43.25 7.61 -92.93
C PRO A 33 -43.31 8.71 -93.99
N SER A 34 -44.06 9.78 -93.72
CA SER A 34 -43.88 11.05 -94.43
C SER A 34 -44.11 12.20 -93.46
N SER A 35 -43.22 12.32 -92.48
CA SER A 35 -43.12 13.56 -91.71
C SER A 35 -42.41 14.59 -92.59
N SER A 36 -43.13 15.66 -92.95
CA SER A 36 -42.55 16.81 -93.65
C SER A 36 -41.28 17.28 -92.94
N PRO A 37 -40.24 17.77 -93.64
CA PRO A 37 -38.97 18.21 -93.04
C PRO A 37 -39.14 19.14 -91.81
N ARG A 38 -40.20 19.96 -91.82
CA ARG A 38 -40.61 20.82 -90.70
C ARG A 38 -40.96 20.05 -89.42
N LEU A 39 -41.67 18.93 -89.52
CA LEU A 39 -42.01 18.05 -88.38
C LEU A 39 -40.77 17.34 -87.82
N LYS A 40 -39.88 16.83 -88.68
CA LYS A 40 -38.60 16.23 -88.23
C LYS A 40 -37.73 17.23 -87.47
N LEU A 41 -37.67 18.47 -87.97
CA LEU A 41 -36.96 19.57 -87.30
C LEU A 41 -37.59 19.94 -85.95
N GLN A 42 -38.92 19.98 -85.86
CA GLN A 42 -39.62 20.24 -84.59
C GLN A 42 -39.41 19.13 -83.56
N ILE A 43 -39.45 17.86 -83.97
CA ILE A 43 -39.17 16.72 -83.10
C ILE A 43 -37.73 16.78 -82.58
N LYS A 44 -36.75 17.06 -83.45
CA LYS A 44 -35.34 17.24 -83.05
C LYS A 44 -35.16 18.40 -82.06
N LYS A 45 -35.85 19.53 -82.28
CA LYS A 45 -35.84 20.67 -81.35
C LYS A 45 -36.45 20.32 -79.99
N ARG A 46 -37.58 19.60 -79.95
CA ARG A 46 -38.20 19.14 -78.69
C ARG A 46 -37.27 18.21 -77.93
N LYS A 47 -36.69 17.21 -78.61
CA LYS A 47 -35.70 16.31 -78.00
C LYS A 47 -34.51 17.07 -77.38
N ASN A 48 -33.96 18.05 -78.09
CA ASN A 48 -32.88 18.89 -77.54
C ASN A 48 -33.29 19.69 -76.29
N ILE A 49 -34.55 20.11 -76.20
CA ILE A 49 -35.09 20.81 -75.02
C ILE A 49 -35.22 19.84 -73.84
N ASP A 50 -35.74 18.64 -74.10
CA ASP A 50 -35.89 17.59 -73.07
C ASP A 50 -34.51 17.14 -72.54
N ASP A 51 -33.54 16.95 -73.43
CA ASP A 51 -32.15 16.64 -73.08
C ASP A 51 -31.51 17.75 -72.22
N PHE A 52 -31.79 19.02 -72.55
CA PHE A 52 -31.31 20.17 -71.77
C PHE A 52 -31.97 20.25 -70.39
N ALA A 53 -33.28 19.96 -70.29
CA ALA A 53 -33.99 19.91 -69.01
C ALA A 53 -33.45 18.80 -68.10
N ALA A 54 -33.16 17.61 -68.65
CA ALA A 54 -32.54 16.52 -67.90
C ALA A 54 -31.13 16.88 -67.40
N LEU A 55 -30.34 17.59 -68.21
CA LEU A 55 -29.01 18.06 -67.83
C LEU A 55 -29.07 19.12 -66.71
N LEU A 56 -30.04 20.03 -66.76
CA LEU A 56 -30.29 21.00 -65.68
C LEU A 56 -30.67 20.32 -64.37
N GLU A 57 -31.53 19.29 -64.42
CA GLU A 57 -31.92 18.55 -63.22
C GLU A 57 -30.74 17.78 -62.61
N THR A 58 -29.93 17.15 -63.47
CA THR A 58 -28.69 16.48 -63.06
C THR A 58 -27.73 17.47 -62.39
N TYR A 59 -27.58 18.66 -62.95
CA TYR A 59 -26.72 19.71 -62.37
C TYR A 59 -27.20 20.15 -60.98
N LYS A 60 -28.51 20.34 -60.77
CA LYS A 60 -29.08 20.67 -59.45
C LYS A 60 -28.86 19.55 -58.42
N ASN A 61 -29.01 18.30 -58.85
CA ASN A 61 -28.77 17.15 -57.99
C ASN A 61 -27.31 17.09 -57.55
N LEU A 62 -26.36 17.28 -58.48
CA LEU A 62 -24.93 17.33 -58.18
C LEU A 62 -24.55 18.51 -57.27
N GLN A 63 -25.20 19.68 -57.42
CA GLN A 63 -24.99 20.79 -56.48
C GLN A 63 -25.45 20.43 -55.07
N SER A 64 -26.61 19.80 -54.95
CA SER A 64 -27.17 19.37 -53.66
C SER A 64 -26.29 18.31 -53.00
N GLU A 65 -25.79 17.35 -53.78
CA GLU A 65 -24.84 16.33 -53.33
C GLU A 65 -23.53 16.95 -52.85
N ASN A 66 -22.97 17.92 -53.58
CA ASN A 66 -21.75 18.62 -53.14
C ASN A 66 -21.92 19.37 -51.82
N ILE A 67 -23.08 20.00 -51.60
CA ILE A 67 -23.39 20.66 -50.32
C ILE A 67 -23.43 19.63 -49.19
N ASN A 68 -24.07 18.48 -49.42
CA ASN A 68 -24.16 17.40 -48.44
C ASN A 68 -22.78 16.80 -48.12
N LEU A 69 -21.96 16.55 -49.15
CA LEU A 69 -20.60 16.04 -48.99
C LEU A 69 -19.73 17.01 -48.19
N LYS A 70 -19.85 18.32 -48.44
CA LYS A 70 -19.15 19.35 -47.67
C LYS A 70 -19.57 19.35 -46.21
N ALA A 71 -20.88 19.30 -45.93
CA ALA A 71 -21.39 19.22 -44.56
C ALA A 71 -20.92 17.95 -43.83
N GLN A 72 -20.82 16.83 -44.55
CA GLN A 72 -20.29 15.57 -44.00
C GLN A 72 -18.79 15.65 -43.71
N ALA A 73 -18.02 16.31 -44.58
CA ALA A 73 -16.59 16.56 -44.35
C ALA A 73 -16.37 17.42 -43.10
N ASP A 74 -17.13 18.51 -42.94
CA ASP A 74 -17.06 19.39 -41.77
C ASP A 74 -17.41 18.66 -40.47
N LYS A 75 -18.45 17.81 -40.50
CA LYS A 75 -18.84 16.97 -39.36
C LYS A 75 -17.73 15.97 -38.99
N THR A 76 -17.11 15.35 -39.99
CA THR A 76 -15.99 14.43 -39.79
C THR A 76 -14.77 15.13 -39.19
N ALA A 77 -14.44 16.34 -39.68
CA ALA A 77 -13.35 17.14 -39.14
C ALA A 77 -13.58 17.49 -37.66
N SER A 78 -14.76 17.98 -37.31
CA SER A 78 -15.12 18.26 -35.91
C SER A 78 -15.08 17.00 -35.02
N SER A 79 -15.52 15.86 -35.54
CA SER A 79 -15.41 14.57 -34.83
C SER A 79 -13.95 14.17 -34.59
N ASN A 80 -13.06 14.43 -35.54
CA ASN A 80 -11.63 14.14 -35.39
C ASN A 80 -11.00 15.07 -34.35
N ASP A 81 -11.37 16.35 -34.31
CA ASP A 81 -10.89 17.29 -33.28
C ASP A 81 -11.37 16.88 -31.87
N ALA A 82 -12.60 16.37 -31.76
CA ALA A 82 -13.08 15.81 -30.49
C ALA A 82 -12.27 14.57 -30.09
N LEU A 83 -11.94 13.70 -31.04
CA LEU A 83 -11.15 12.49 -30.81
C LEU A 83 -9.70 12.79 -30.39
N THR A 84 -9.06 13.78 -31.00
CA THR A 84 -7.70 14.20 -30.61
C THR A 84 -7.68 14.78 -29.19
N ASN A 85 -8.69 15.57 -28.84
CA ASN A 85 -8.88 16.11 -27.50
C ASN A 85 -9.09 15.00 -26.45
N THR A 86 -9.94 13.99 -26.73
CA THR A 86 -10.15 12.87 -25.81
C THR A 86 -8.91 12.00 -25.65
N LYS A 87 -8.18 11.73 -26.74
CA LYS A 87 -6.92 11.00 -26.70
C LYS A 87 -5.87 11.72 -25.84
N THR A 88 -5.81 13.04 -25.94
CA THR A 88 -4.92 13.85 -25.10
C THR A 88 -5.29 13.74 -23.62
N LYS A 89 -6.58 13.88 -23.29
CA LYS A 89 -7.06 13.72 -21.90
C LYS A 89 -6.79 12.33 -21.34
N LEU A 90 -6.96 11.29 -22.15
CA LEU A 90 -6.67 9.91 -21.76
C LEU A 90 -5.18 9.74 -21.40
N SER A 91 -4.28 10.25 -22.25
CA SER A 91 -2.84 10.20 -21.98
C SER A 91 -2.46 10.90 -20.67
N HIS A 92 -3.05 12.07 -20.38
CA HIS A 92 -2.84 12.75 -19.10
C HIS A 92 -3.37 11.93 -17.91
N ALA A 93 -4.52 11.27 -18.07
CA ALA A 93 -5.09 10.42 -17.02
C ALA A 93 -4.21 9.19 -16.75
N GLU A 94 -3.64 8.56 -17.78
CA GLU A 94 -2.71 7.43 -17.66
C GLU A 94 -1.42 7.83 -16.92
N GLN A 95 -0.86 9.00 -17.25
CA GLN A 95 0.30 9.55 -16.55
C GLN A 95 0.00 9.81 -15.07
N ARG A 96 -1.15 10.43 -14.77
CA ARG A 96 -1.60 10.66 -13.40
C ARG A 96 -1.77 9.35 -12.63
N ASN A 97 -2.35 8.32 -13.27
CA ASN A 97 -2.53 7.02 -12.63
C ASN A 97 -1.19 6.35 -12.30
N THR A 98 -0.22 6.46 -13.21
CA THR A 98 1.15 5.99 -12.97
C THR A 98 1.79 6.69 -11.77
N GLN A 99 1.59 8.01 -11.63
CA GLN A 99 2.09 8.76 -10.49
C GLN A 99 1.41 8.35 -9.18
N LEU A 100 0.07 8.21 -9.20
CA LEU A 100 -0.69 7.80 -8.01
C LEU A 100 -0.27 6.41 -7.51
N GLU A 101 0.07 5.48 -8.40
CA GLU A 101 0.57 4.17 -7.96
C GLU A 101 1.95 4.29 -7.30
N LYS A 102 2.85 5.16 -7.78
CA LYS A 102 4.13 5.43 -7.11
C LYS A 102 3.93 6.05 -5.72
N ASP A 103 3.03 7.01 -5.60
CA ASP A 103 2.73 7.68 -4.33
C ASP A 103 2.14 6.66 -3.33
N LYS A 104 1.23 5.81 -3.78
CA LYS A 104 0.68 4.71 -2.99
C LYS A 104 1.76 3.76 -2.49
N GLN A 105 2.70 3.33 -3.33
CA GLN A 105 3.81 2.47 -2.90
C GLN A 105 4.72 3.15 -1.89
N THR A 106 4.91 4.46 -2.00
CA THR A 106 5.67 5.26 -1.04
C THR A 106 4.98 5.30 0.32
N LEU A 107 3.68 5.63 0.34
CA LEU A 107 2.87 5.65 1.57
C LEU A 107 2.82 4.28 2.26
N ILE A 108 2.78 3.19 1.48
CA ILE A 108 2.84 1.82 2.04
C ILE A 108 4.16 1.62 2.79
N LYS A 109 5.30 2.05 2.23
CA LYS A 109 6.62 1.92 2.88
C LYS A 109 6.68 2.76 4.16
N GLU A 110 6.21 4.00 4.11
CA GLU A 110 6.17 4.89 5.28
C GLU A 110 5.31 4.29 6.40
N ALA A 111 4.15 3.72 6.06
CA ALA A 111 3.29 3.05 7.03
C ALA A 111 3.98 1.84 7.71
N HIS A 112 4.78 1.07 6.97
CA HIS A 112 5.55 -0.03 7.54
C HIS A 112 6.64 0.48 8.50
N ILE A 113 7.37 1.52 8.13
CA ILE A 113 8.39 2.14 8.99
C ILE A 113 7.76 2.63 10.30
N LEU A 114 6.65 3.37 10.21
CA LEU A 114 5.94 3.87 11.38
C LEU A 114 5.45 2.74 12.29
N LYS A 115 4.98 1.64 11.70
CA LYS A 115 4.58 0.45 12.47
C LYS A 115 5.76 -0.13 13.26
N THR A 116 6.91 -0.32 12.61
CA THR A 116 8.12 -0.81 13.27
C THR A 116 8.60 0.14 14.37
N ASP A 117 8.53 1.46 14.16
CA ASP A 117 8.88 2.45 15.18
C ASP A 117 7.95 2.40 16.39
N ILE A 118 6.64 2.21 16.18
CA ILE A 118 5.67 2.03 17.26
C ILE A 118 5.99 0.78 18.08
N GLU A 119 6.26 -0.35 17.42
CA GLU A 119 6.62 -1.60 18.09
C GLU A 119 7.92 -1.41 18.90
N ARG A 120 8.95 -0.79 18.33
CA ARG A 120 10.20 -0.46 19.04
C ARG A 120 9.94 0.38 20.29
N LEU A 121 9.17 1.46 20.17
CA LEU A 121 8.87 2.36 21.30
C LEU A 121 8.05 1.66 22.40
N GLN A 122 7.22 0.68 22.06
CA GLN A 122 6.51 -0.14 23.04
C GLN A 122 7.47 -1.02 23.84
N TYR A 123 8.46 -1.65 23.19
CA TYR A 123 9.51 -2.40 23.88
C TYR A 123 10.33 -1.49 24.79
N GLU A 124 10.82 -0.35 24.28
CA GLU A 124 11.59 0.62 25.08
C GLU A 124 10.81 1.12 26.31
N ASN A 125 9.50 1.36 26.19
CA ASN A 125 8.67 1.77 27.32
C ASN A 125 8.52 0.66 28.36
N THR A 126 8.42 -0.60 27.93
CA THR A 126 8.34 -1.75 28.84
C THR A 126 9.63 -1.90 29.64
N ASP A 127 10.78 -1.81 28.98
CA ASP A 127 12.10 -1.87 29.63
C ASP A 127 12.28 -0.73 30.63
N ARG A 128 11.93 0.50 30.24
CA ARG A 128 11.98 1.66 31.15
C ARG A 128 11.09 1.47 32.37
N PHE A 129 9.91 0.88 32.20
CA PHE A 129 9.03 0.57 33.33
C PHE A 129 9.65 -0.45 34.29
N MET A 130 10.35 -1.46 33.77
CA MET A 130 11.10 -2.41 34.59
C MET A 130 12.25 -1.74 35.35
N ASP A 131 12.99 -0.85 34.69
CA ASP A 131 14.07 -0.08 35.31
C ASP A 131 13.58 0.81 36.45
N ILE A 132 12.45 1.51 36.25
CA ILE A 132 11.83 2.33 37.29
C ILE A 132 11.47 1.47 38.51
N ASN A 133 10.80 0.35 38.30
CA ASN A 133 10.44 -0.56 39.39
C ASN A 133 11.67 -1.10 40.14
N ALA A 134 12.75 -1.41 39.42
CA ALA A 134 14.00 -1.87 40.02
C ALA A 134 14.67 -0.76 40.85
N LEU A 135 14.67 0.47 40.36
CA LEU A 135 15.21 1.64 41.07
C LEU A 135 14.39 1.97 42.32
N GLU A 136 13.06 1.88 42.26
CA GLU A 136 12.20 2.07 43.43
C GLU A 136 12.49 1.05 44.53
N LYS A 137 12.70 -0.23 44.18
CA LYS A 137 13.10 -1.27 45.14
C LYS A 137 14.45 -0.95 45.77
N LYS A 138 15.44 -0.54 44.98
CA LYS A 138 16.77 -0.13 45.47
C LYS A 138 16.67 1.09 46.40
N LEU A 139 15.86 2.08 46.05
CA LEU A 139 15.64 3.27 46.87
C LEU A 139 15.04 2.91 48.24
N ASN A 140 14.08 1.99 48.27
CA ASN A 140 13.47 1.54 49.52
C ASN A 140 14.45 0.75 50.39
N ALA A 141 15.30 -0.09 49.79
CA ALA A 141 16.36 -0.79 50.50
C ALA A 141 17.36 0.18 51.14
N VAL A 142 17.86 1.16 50.38
CA VAL A 142 18.79 2.19 50.90
C VAL A 142 18.16 3.02 52.02
N LYS A 143 16.87 3.37 51.92
CA LYS A 143 16.15 4.05 53.00
C LYS A 143 16.08 3.21 54.28
N ALA A 144 15.86 1.90 54.14
CA ALA A 144 15.84 0.98 55.28
C ALA A 144 17.23 0.86 55.94
N GLU A 145 18.29 0.71 55.13
CA GLU A 145 19.68 0.68 55.61
C GLU A 145 20.07 1.98 56.32
N TYR A 146 19.71 3.14 55.75
CA TYR A 146 19.94 4.43 56.38
C TYR A 146 19.28 4.55 57.75
N ASN A 147 18.03 4.11 57.88
CA ASN A 147 17.32 4.11 59.16
C ASN A 147 17.96 3.14 60.16
N HIS A 148 18.42 1.97 59.70
CA HIS A 148 19.13 1.01 60.54
C HIS A 148 20.45 1.58 61.07
N MET A 149 21.29 2.16 60.20
CA MET A 149 22.55 2.81 60.58
C MET A 149 22.32 3.97 61.55
N LYS A 150 21.26 4.76 61.33
CA LYS A 150 20.89 5.84 62.24
C LYS A 150 20.57 5.29 63.63
N ALA A 151 19.80 4.20 63.72
CA ALA A 151 19.48 3.55 64.99
C ALA A 151 20.72 2.94 65.66
N GLU A 152 21.60 2.30 64.89
CA GLU A 152 22.87 1.73 65.38
C GLU A 152 23.79 2.81 65.94
N LYS A 153 23.93 3.94 65.24
CA LYS A 153 24.70 5.10 65.71
C LYS A 153 24.19 5.59 67.06
N TYR A 154 22.88 5.79 67.21
CA TYR A 154 22.28 6.19 68.50
C TYR A 154 22.57 5.18 69.61
N ALA A 155 22.50 3.88 69.32
CA ALA A 155 22.79 2.84 70.31
C ALA A 155 24.27 2.85 70.74
N LEU A 156 25.20 3.09 69.81
CA LEU A 156 26.63 3.17 70.09
C LEU A 156 27.02 4.42 70.90
N GLU A 157 26.44 5.58 70.56
CA GLU A 157 26.64 6.83 71.31
C GLU A 157 26.21 6.66 72.78
N ASN A 158 25.02 6.12 73.02
CA ASN A 158 24.54 5.83 74.38
C ASN A 158 25.41 4.79 75.12
N LYS A 159 25.90 3.75 74.41
CA LYS A 159 26.77 2.74 75.01
C LYS A 159 28.13 3.30 75.44
N ASN A 160 28.65 4.29 74.72
CA ASN A 160 29.91 4.95 75.07
C ASN A 160 29.77 5.93 76.24
N GLU A 161 28.62 6.60 76.40
CA GLU A 161 28.34 7.41 77.61
C GLU A 161 28.25 6.58 78.90
N ILE A 162 27.93 5.28 78.81
CA ILE A 162 27.77 4.38 79.96
C ILE A 162 29.08 3.67 80.37
N ARG A 163 30.18 3.79 79.61
CA ARG A 163 31.44 3.07 79.92
C ARG A 163 32.16 3.69 81.14
N PRO A 164 32.23 3.00 82.31
CA PRO A 164 33.05 3.46 83.43
C PRO A 164 34.54 3.16 83.11
N PRO A 165 35.50 3.87 83.73
CA PRO A 165 36.93 3.58 83.52
C PRO A 165 37.23 2.15 83.98
N ALA A 166 37.73 1.32 83.05
CA ALA A 166 38.04 -0.08 83.31
C ALA A 166 39.16 -0.20 84.34
N LYS A 167 38.84 -0.70 85.53
CA LYS A 167 39.83 -1.28 86.44
C LYS A 167 40.35 -2.57 85.80
N GLN A 168 41.65 -2.59 85.51
CA GLN A 168 42.38 -3.79 85.13
C GLN A 168 42.29 -4.83 86.26
N THR A 169 41.65 -5.96 85.99
CA THR A 169 41.86 -7.20 86.74
C THR A 169 42.24 -8.28 85.75
N SER A 170 43.55 -8.52 85.69
CA SER A 170 44.20 -9.60 84.96
C SER A 170 43.85 -10.95 85.58
N GLN A 171 43.14 -11.82 84.86
CA GLN A 171 43.16 -13.28 85.04
C GLN A 171 42.77 -14.00 83.73
N PRO A 172 43.28 -15.21 83.48
CA PRO A 172 43.54 -15.73 82.13
C PRO A 172 42.31 -16.38 81.51
N THR A 173 41.72 -15.72 80.51
CA THR A 173 40.65 -16.27 79.66
C THR A 173 41.23 -16.87 78.37
N THR A 174 42.35 -17.59 78.42
CA THR A 174 43.19 -17.79 77.22
C THR A 174 43.18 -19.18 76.57
N MET A 175 42.41 -20.19 77.01
CA MET A 175 42.39 -21.48 76.28
C MET A 175 41.05 -21.86 75.64
N PHE A 176 39.92 -21.70 76.32
CA PHE A 176 38.62 -22.17 75.80
C PHE A 176 37.97 -21.23 74.76
N SER A 177 38.25 -19.93 74.85
CA SER A 177 37.87 -18.92 73.85
C SER A 177 38.76 -18.99 72.61
N GLN A 178 40.03 -19.38 72.76
CA GLN A 178 40.99 -19.56 71.66
C GLN A 178 40.65 -20.78 70.81
N THR A 179 40.24 -21.91 71.41
CA THR A 179 39.85 -23.12 70.68
C THR A 179 38.57 -22.92 69.86
N ASN A 180 37.57 -22.20 70.39
CA ASN A 180 36.35 -21.87 69.64
C ASN A 180 36.60 -20.85 68.51
N ALA A 181 37.45 -19.85 68.73
CA ALA A 181 37.81 -18.89 67.68
C ALA A 181 38.61 -19.55 66.54
N ALA A 182 39.61 -20.37 66.86
CA ALA A 182 40.41 -21.08 65.88
C ALA A 182 39.57 -22.03 65.01
N SER A 183 38.63 -22.75 65.62
CA SER A 183 37.71 -23.65 64.91
C SER A 183 36.82 -22.89 63.91
N LYS A 184 36.33 -21.70 64.30
CA LYS A 184 35.51 -20.85 63.45
C LYS A 184 36.30 -20.21 62.30
N VAL A 185 37.55 -19.83 62.55
CA VAL A 185 38.46 -19.33 61.51
C VAL A 185 38.72 -20.41 60.47
N LYS A 186 39.05 -21.64 60.92
CA LYS A 186 39.28 -22.76 60.00
C LYS A 186 38.05 -23.08 59.14
N ALA A 187 36.85 -23.08 59.72
CA ALA A 187 35.61 -23.30 58.98
C ALA A 187 35.37 -22.22 57.92
N LEU A 188 35.65 -20.95 58.24
CA LEU A 188 35.55 -19.83 57.30
C LEU A 188 36.64 -19.88 56.21
N GLU A 189 37.84 -20.39 56.52
CA GLU A 189 38.89 -20.62 55.53
C GLU A 189 38.50 -21.73 54.54
N ASP A 190 37.95 -22.84 55.02
CA ASP A 190 37.47 -23.94 54.20
C ASP A 190 36.26 -23.51 53.33
N GLU A 191 35.34 -22.70 53.89
CA GLU A 191 34.23 -22.11 53.14
C GLU A 191 34.73 -21.14 52.05
N ASN A 192 35.69 -20.27 52.37
CA ASN A 192 36.31 -19.38 51.38
C ASN A 192 37.01 -20.14 50.25
N LYS A 193 37.71 -21.23 50.58
CA LYS A 193 38.34 -22.09 49.57
C LYS A 193 37.31 -22.71 48.63
N THR A 194 36.18 -23.16 49.19
CA THR A 194 35.07 -23.73 48.43
C THR A 194 34.39 -22.68 47.55
N LEU A 195 34.13 -21.49 48.09
CA LEU A 195 33.54 -20.37 47.35
C LEU A 195 34.44 -19.93 46.20
N LYS A 196 35.76 -19.86 46.43
CA LYS A 196 36.73 -19.51 45.40
C LYS A 196 36.71 -20.50 44.22
N ALA A 197 36.71 -21.80 44.49
CA ALA A 197 36.60 -22.83 43.44
C ALA A 197 35.28 -22.73 42.67
N ARG A 198 34.18 -22.37 43.34
CA ARG A 198 32.87 -22.18 42.70
C ARG A 198 32.83 -20.94 41.82
N VAL A 199 33.48 -19.86 42.22
CA VAL A 199 33.64 -18.64 41.40
C VAL A 199 34.43 -18.96 40.14
N GLU A 200 35.58 -19.61 40.25
CA GLU A 200 36.40 -20.02 39.10
C GLU A 200 35.60 -20.92 38.14
N SER A 201 34.81 -21.87 38.66
CA SER A 201 33.92 -22.70 37.84
C SER A 201 32.86 -21.88 37.12
N LEU A 202 32.19 -20.95 37.80
CA LEU A 202 31.16 -20.10 37.19
C LEU A 202 31.73 -19.16 36.14
N GLU A 203 32.93 -18.62 36.36
CA GLU A 203 33.64 -17.81 35.36
C GLU A 203 33.88 -18.59 34.07
N THR A 204 34.31 -19.87 34.16
CA THR A 204 34.48 -20.70 32.96
C THR A 204 33.16 -21.01 32.25
N GLU A 205 32.06 -21.13 32.99
CA GLU A 205 30.73 -21.39 32.42
C GLU A 205 30.17 -20.14 31.71
N VAL A 206 30.33 -18.96 32.31
CA VAL A 206 29.98 -17.67 31.71
C VAL A 206 30.80 -17.42 30.44
N GLN A 207 32.10 -17.71 30.46
CA GLN A 207 32.96 -17.56 29.28
C GLN A 207 32.46 -18.42 28.11
N LYS A 208 32.19 -19.72 28.35
CA LYS A 208 31.62 -20.63 27.35
C LYS A 208 30.25 -20.18 26.83
N ALA A 209 29.40 -19.66 27.71
CA ALA A 209 28.10 -19.14 27.32
C ALA A 209 28.23 -17.91 26.40
N SER A 210 29.20 -17.03 26.68
CA SER A 210 29.47 -15.85 25.85
C SER A 210 29.94 -16.23 24.44
N GLU A 211 30.87 -17.19 24.34
CA GLU A 211 31.38 -17.70 23.06
C GLU A 211 30.27 -18.33 22.23
N LYS A 212 29.38 -19.09 22.88
CA LYS A 212 28.21 -19.68 22.24
C LYS A 212 27.24 -18.62 21.73
N HIS A 213 27.01 -17.56 22.51
CA HIS A 213 26.16 -16.45 22.11
C HIS A 213 26.73 -15.73 20.88
N GLU A 214 28.02 -15.42 20.87
CA GLU A 214 28.70 -14.77 19.75
C GLU A 214 28.64 -15.62 18.47
N ALA A 215 28.80 -16.95 18.59
CA ALA A 215 28.62 -17.87 17.48
C ALA A 215 27.18 -17.86 16.92
N TYR A 216 26.16 -17.82 17.78
CA TYR A 216 24.77 -17.68 17.34
C TYR A 216 24.52 -16.34 16.66
N THR A 217 25.00 -15.22 17.22
CA THR A 217 24.86 -13.89 16.62
C THR A 217 25.48 -13.85 15.23
N THR A 218 26.67 -14.42 15.08
CA THR A 218 27.36 -14.51 13.78
C THR A 218 26.55 -15.32 12.77
N ARG A 219 25.98 -16.45 13.18
CA ARG A 219 25.18 -17.32 12.31
C ARG A 219 23.85 -16.68 11.89
N VAL A 220 23.20 -15.95 12.79
CA VAL A 220 21.97 -15.20 12.48
C VAL A 220 22.26 -14.08 11.49
N LYS A 221 23.38 -13.37 11.65
CA LYS A 221 23.80 -12.32 10.72
C LYS A 221 24.09 -12.87 9.31
N ALA A 222 24.83 -13.98 9.23
CA ALA A 222 25.09 -14.64 7.96
C ALA A 222 23.80 -15.09 7.23
N PHE A 223 22.83 -15.63 7.97
CA PHE A 223 21.53 -16.01 7.40
C PHE A 223 20.72 -14.81 6.92
N ALA A 224 20.80 -13.67 7.60
CA ALA A 224 20.14 -12.44 7.18
C ALA A 224 20.77 -11.85 5.90
N ASP A 225 22.07 -12.04 5.68
CA ASP A 225 22.79 -11.56 4.49
C ASP A 225 22.54 -12.46 3.24
N GLU A 226 22.00 -13.67 3.41
CA GLU A 226 21.68 -14.62 2.32
C GLU A 226 20.23 -14.50 1.78
N LEU A 227 19.38 -13.65 2.38
CA LEU A 227 17.98 -13.39 2.00
C LEU A 227 17.82 -12.09 1.20
#